data_AF-A0A1B6K9A8-F1
#
_entry.id   AF-A0A1B6K9A8-F1
#
_cell.length_a   1.000
_cell.length_b   1.000
_cell.length_c   1.000
_cell.angle_alpha   90.00
_cell.angle_beta   90.00
_cell.angle_gamma   90.00
#
_symmetry.space_group_name_H-M   'P 1'
#
loop_
_entity.id
_entity.type
_entity.pdbx_description
1 polymer ?
#
loop_
_entity_poly.entity_id
_entity_poly.type
_entity_poly.pdbx_seq_one_letter_code
_entity_poly.pdbx_strand_id
1 'polypeptide(L)'
;PDTLCSSDYYGLSSSPRGHVTSPGQEHIFWNIDGPLECSNRFIPAVNQSISLQITLIRLSPDPHCHTECGDSSCRCVVNAKPLPQIDHLKVVTESGLLVACLCGDFQQEWLPVGLRSWSPVRLIYYVSRYSWETKGFQYTADYKFIADSYCGHHTTTQHTGFIESGNLTETGQLNHFFHQTCTWLLDSHVERQLT
;
A
#
# COMPACT_ATOMS: atom_id res chain seq x y z
N PRO A 1 21.45 -1.53 -1.88
CA PRO A 1 20.84 -2.66 -2.61
C PRO A 1 19.35 -2.61 -2.37
N ASP A 2 18.67 -1.77 -3.13
CA ASP A 2 17.39 -1.18 -2.69
C ASP A 2 16.17 -1.97 -3.20
N THR A 3 16.37 -3.14 -3.81
CA THR A 3 15.30 -3.89 -4.48
C THR A 3 15.43 -5.41 -4.44
N LEU A 4 16.18 -5.99 -3.49
CA LEU A 4 16.41 -7.46 -3.45
C LEU A 4 15.13 -8.29 -3.26
N CYS A 5 14.10 -7.68 -2.71
CA CYS A 5 12.82 -8.28 -2.31
C CYS A 5 11.63 -7.48 -2.85
N SER A 6 11.88 -6.52 -3.76
CA SER A 6 10.83 -5.69 -4.32
C SER A 6 10.09 -6.43 -5.43
N SER A 7 8.76 -6.33 -5.45
CA SER A 7 7.90 -7.04 -6.40
C SER A 7 6.76 -6.14 -6.87
N ASP A 8 6.38 -6.32 -8.13
CA ASP A 8 5.22 -5.66 -8.71
C ASP A 8 4.08 -6.68 -8.95
N TYR A 9 2.89 -6.33 -8.50
CA TYR A 9 1.65 -7.07 -8.70
C TYR A 9 0.72 -6.25 -9.59
N TYR A 10 0.41 -6.77 -10.77
CA TYR A 10 -0.42 -6.10 -11.78
C TYR A 10 -1.81 -6.75 -11.82
N GLY A 11 -2.87 -5.95 -11.75
CA GLY A 11 -4.24 -6.47 -11.67
C GLY A 11 -4.73 -7.28 -12.87
N LEU A 12 -4.06 -7.21 -14.03
CA LEU A 12 -4.38 -8.00 -15.24
C LEU A 12 -3.56 -9.29 -15.40
N SER A 13 -2.35 -9.34 -14.82
CA SER A 13 -1.39 -10.42 -15.11
C SER A 13 -0.91 -11.16 -13.87
N SER A 14 -1.04 -10.58 -12.69
CA SER A 14 -0.78 -11.25 -11.42
C SER A 14 -2.03 -11.98 -10.92
N SER A 15 -1.87 -12.83 -9.90
CA SER A 15 -3.01 -13.45 -9.23
C SER A 15 -3.98 -12.38 -8.73
N PRO A 16 -5.31 -12.53 -8.90
CA PRO A 16 -6.29 -11.54 -8.45
C PRO A 16 -6.36 -11.39 -6.92
N ARG A 17 -5.81 -12.36 -6.18
CA ARG A 17 -5.67 -12.33 -4.73
C ARG A 17 -4.43 -13.08 -4.28
N GLY A 18 -3.87 -12.70 -3.15
CA GLY A 18 -2.75 -13.40 -2.55
C GLY A 18 -2.32 -12.75 -1.24
N HIS A 19 -1.17 -13.16 -0.75
CA HIS A 19 -0.53 -12.57 0.42
C HIS A 19 0.93 -12.28 0.13
N VAL A 20 1.48 -11.33 0.86
CA VAL A 20 2.91 -11.00 0.91
C VAL A 20 3.38 -11.09 2.35
N THR A 21 4.61 -11.57 2.55
CA THR A 21 5.20 -11.78 3.87
C THR A 21 6.58 -11.14 3.96
N SER A 22 7.08 -11.01 5.19
CA SER A 22 8.45 -10.54 5.43
C SER A 22 9.51 -11.41 4.73
N PRO A 23 10.58 -10.81 4.19
CA PRO A 23 11.75 -11.53 3.67
C PRO A 23 12.54 -12.21 4.80
N GLY A 24 13.40 -13.18 4.50
CA GLY A 24 14.49 -13.53 5.44
C GLY A 24 14.70 -15.01 5.74
N GLN A 25 14.24 -15.90 4.87
CA GLN A 25 14.67 -17.32 4.90
C GLN A 25 15.56 -17.69 3.71
N GLU A 26 15.64 -16.81 2.72
CA GLU A 26 16.30 -17.05 1.46
C GLU A 26 17.81 -16.74 1.55
N HIS A 27 18.63 -17.57 0.93
CA HIS A 27 20.09 -17.41 0.92
C HIS A 27 20.57 -16.10 0.30
N ILE A 28 19.72 -15.40 -0.47
CA ILE A 28 20.05 -14.10 -1.07
C ILE A 28 20.27 -13.01 -0.02
N PHE A 29 19.75 -13.18 1.21
CA PHE A 29 19.87 -12.20 2.29
C PHE A 29 21.09 -12.43 3.20
N TRP A 30 21.87 -13.50 2.97
CA TRP A 30 22.91 -13.94 3.92
C TRP A 30 24.05 -12.94 4.12
N ASN A 31 24.41 -12.19 3.06
CA ASN A 31 25.52 -11.24 3.06
C ASN A 31 25.08 -9.78 3.24
N ILE A 32 23.85 -9.55 3.67
CA ILE A 32 23.35 -8.20 3.92
C ILE A 32 23.67 -7.82 5.36
N ASP A 33 24.39 -6.71 5.52
CA ASP A 33 24.57 -6.01 6.79
C ASP A 33 24.26 -4.52 6.57
N GLY A 34 23.24 -4.00 7.23
CA GLY A 34 22.77 -2.62 7.09
C GLY A 34 21.27 -2.50 6.84
N PRO A 35 20.78 -1.35 6.36
CA PRO A 35 19.36 -1.16 6.13
C PRO A 35 18.85 -2.05 5.00
N LEU A 36 17.69 -2.68 5.21
CA LEU A 36 16.97 -3.48 4.23
C LEU A 36 15.61 -2.85 3.95
N GLU A 37 15.35 -2.53 2.69
CA GLU A 37 14.06 -2.07 2.21
C GLU A 37 13.50 -3.06 1.18
N CYS A 38 12.24 -3.47 1.36
CA CYS A 38 11.48 -4.24 0.38
C CYS A 38 10.21 -3.48 0.00
N SER A 39 9.98 -3.33 -1.29
CA SER A 39 8.81 -2.63 -1.81
C SER A 39 7.92 -3.57 -2.63
N ASN A 40 6.72 -3.86 -2.12
CA ASN A 40 5.69 -4.56 -2.86
C ASN A 40 4.71 -3.54 -3.44
N ARG A 41 4.70 -3.38 -4.76
CA ARG A 41 3.84 -2.42 -5.46
C ARG A 41 2.64 -3.16 -6.05
N PHE A 42 1.44 -2.63 -5.81
CA PHE A 42 0.20 -3.18 -6.31
C PHE A 42 -0.45 -2.19 -7.27
N ILE A 43 -0.65 -2.61 -8.51
CA ILE A 43 -1.03 -1.76 -9.64
C ILE A 43 -2.39 -2.25 -10.16
N PRO A 44 -3.50 -1.63 -9.75
CA PRO A 44 -4.81 -2.00 -10.25
C PRO A 44 -4.92 -1.70 -11.75
N ALA A 45 -5.70 -2.51 -12.47
CA ALA A 45 -6.04 -2.23 -13.85
C ALA A 45 -7.12 -1.14 -13.97
N VAL A 46 -7.45 -0.79 -15.21
CA VAL A 46 -8.65 -0.01 -15.54
C VAL A 46 -9.89 -0.71 -14.98
N ASN A 47 -10.79 0.06 -14.35
CA ASN A 47 -11.99 -0.45 -13.66
C ASN A 47 -11.69 -1.51 -12.58
N GLN A 48 -10.54 -1.41 -11.92
CA GLN A 48 -10.22 -2.21 -10.75
C GLN A 48 -9.80 -1.31 -9.58
N SER A 49 -10.07 -1.81 -8.38
CA SER A 49 -9.44 -1.33 -7.15
C SER A 49 -8.55 -2.41 -6.57
N ILE A 50 -7.56 -2.01 -5.78
CA ILE A 50 -6.75 -2.88 -4.94
C ILE A 50 -7.20 -2.71 -3.49
N SER A 51 -7.51 -3.82 -2.83
CA SER A 51 -7.62 -3.89 -1.38
C SER A 51 -6.36 -4.51 -0.82
N LEU A 52 -5.77 -3.87 0.19
CA LEU A 52 -4.60 -4.35 0.92
C LEU A 52 -4.96 -4.37 2.41
N GLN A 53 -4.68 -5.48 3.10
CA GLN A 53 -4.93 -5.64 4.52
C GLN A 53 -3.71 -6.23 5.20
N ILE A 54 -3.12 -5.50 6.13
CA ILE A 54 -2.07 -6.03 7.01
C ILE A 54 -2.79 -6.85 8.08
N THR A 55 -2.56 -8.17 8.07
CA THR A 55 -3.28 -9.14 8.92
C THR A 55 -2.41 -9.74 10.01
N LEU A 56 -1.09 -9.59 9.91
CA LEU A 56 -0.12 -9.96 10.95
C LEU A 56 1.04 -8.98 10.92
N ILE A 57 1.52 -8.58 12.09
CA ILE A 57 2.79 -7.88 12.24
C ILE A 57 3.43 -8.21 13.59
N ARG A 58 4.74 -8.43 13.67
CA ARG A 58 5.44 -8.72 14.93
C ARG A 58 6.70 -7.86 15.04
N LEU A 59 6.49 -6.59 15.37
CA LEU A 59 7.57 -5.63 15.59
C LEU A 59 8.22 -5.84 16.96
N SER A 60 9.51 -5.55 17.04
CA SER A 60 10.17 -5.40 18.34
C SER A 60 9.79 -4.04 18.95
N PRO A 61 9.61 -3.95 20.28
CA PRO A 61 9.41 -2.67 20.95
C PRO A 61 10.58 -1.72 20.67
N ASP A 62 10.29 -0.51 20.20
CA ASP A 62 11.27 0.57 20.04
C ASP A 62 10.80 1.77 20.87
N PRO A 63 11.59 2.27 21.85
CA PRO A 63 11.18 3.40 22.67
C PRO A 63 11.11 4.73 21.90
N HIS A 64 11.58 4.76 20.66
CA HIS A 64 11.60 5.96 19.82
C HIS A 64 10.46 6.03 18.82
N CYS A 65 9.60 5.01 18.76
CA CYS A 65 8.47 4.96 17.85
C CYS A 65 7.29 4.23 18.48
N HIS A 66 6.11 4.81 18.36
CA HIS A 66 4.86 4.11 18.66
C HIS A 66 3.85 4.33 17.54
N THR A 67 2.89 3.40 17.45
CA THR A 67 1.81 3.49 16.46
C THR A 67 0.56 4.07 17.12
N GLU A 68 -0.08 5.02 16.45
CA GLU A 68 -1.41 5.51 16.81
C GLU A 68 -2.38 5.17 15.69
N CYS A 69 -3.46 4.50 16.03
CA CYS A 69 -4.51 4.11 15.09
C CYS A 69 -5.82 4.83 15.43
N GLY A 70 -6.57 5.22 14.40
CA GLY A 70 -7.88 5.83 14.54
C GLY A 70 -8.82 5.38 13.43
N ASP A 71 -9.93 6.08 13.27
CA ASP A 71 -11.02 5.66 12.38
C ASP A 71 -10.57 5.49 10.92
N SER A 72 -9.60 6.27 10.45
CA SER A 72 -9.18 6.29 9.04
C SER A 72 -7.89 5.51 8.73
N SER A 73 -6.90 5.48 9.64
CA SER A 73 -5.68 4.68 9.47
C SER A 73 -4.78 4.72 10.72
N CYS A 74 -3.61 4.11 10.61
CA CYS A 74 -2.55 4.13 11.61
C CYS A 74 -1.35 4.99 11.16
N ARG A 75 -0.73 5.71 12.09
CA ARG A 75 0.48 6.51 11.86
C ARG A 75 1.58 6.16 12.86
N CYS A 76 2.82 6.28 12.42
CA CYS A 76 3.99 6.21 13.29
C CYS A 76 4.25 7.58 13.91
N VAL A 77 4.37 7.63 15.23
CA VAL A 77 4.82 8.81 15.97
C VAL A 77 6.24 8.56 16.44
N VAL A 78 7.17 9.40 15.98
CA VAL A 78 8.60 9.31 16.30
C VAL A 78 9.01 10.46 17.21
N ASN A 79 9.94 10.22 18.13
CA ASN A 79 10.42 11.24 19.07
C ASN A 79 11.84 11.77 18.76
N ALA A 80 12.87 10.94 18.90
CA ALA A 80 14.28 11.33 18.86
C ALA A 80 15.03 10.77 17.65
N LYS A 81 14.49 9.71 17.02
CA LYS A 81 15.06 9.11 15.80
C LYS A 81 14.12 9.32 14.62
N PRO A 82 14.66 9.65 13.42
CA PRO A 82 13.85 9.68 12.21
C PRO A 82 13.44 8.26 11.81
N LEU A 83 12.29 8.14 11.14
CA LEU A 83 11.71 6.84 10.75
C LEU A 83 12.67 5.89 9.98
N PRO A 84 13.57 6.35 9.09
CA PRO A 84 14.56 5.48 8.43
C PRO A 84 15.61 4.84 9.36
N GLN A 85 15.61 5.18 10.64
CA GLN A 85 16.46 4.54 11.66
C GLN A 85 15.66 3.62 12.58
N ILE A 86 14.39 3.37 12.24
CA ILE A 86 13.44 2.57 13.02
C ILE A 86 12.87 1.50 12.09
N ASP A 87 12.68 0.29 12.61
CA ASP A 87 12.02 -0.77 11.88
C ASP A 87 10.52 -0.45 11.75
N HIS A 88 10.02 -0.46 10.52
CA HIS A 88 8.65 -0.05 10.26
C HIS A 88 8.07 -0.72 9.01
N LEU A 89 6.74 -0.84 9.02
CA LEU A 89 5.95 -1.20 7.86
C LEU A 89 5.10 0.02 7.48
N LYS A 90 5.16 0.46 6.23
CA LYS A 90 4.35 1.59 5.77
C LYS A 90 3.67 1.29 4.45
N VAL A 91 2.54 1.95 4.22
CA VAL A 91 1.87 1.97 2.94
C VAL A 91 1.88 3.39 2.40
N VAL A 92 2.37 3.53 1.18
CA VAL A 92 2.39 4.81 0.48
C VAL A 92 1.65 4.70 -0.84
N THR A 93 1.01 5.77 -1.27
CA THR A 93 0.48 5.88 -2.63
C THR A 93 1.61 6.11 -3.62
N GLU A 94 1.32 5.96 -4.92
CA GLU A 94 2.27 6.28 -6.00
C GLU A 94 2.77 7.73 -5.95
N SER A 95 1.95 8.69 -5.46
CA SER A 95 2.33 10.10 -5.31
C SER A 95 3.20 10.38 -4.08
N GLY A 96 3.46 9.37 -3.25
CA GLY A 96 4.26 9.48 -2.03
C GLY A 96 3.48 9.85 -0.78
N LEU A 97 2.15 9.99 -0.85
CA LEU A 97 1.32 10.16 0.34
C LEU A 97 1.42 8.92 1.24
N LEU A 98 1.79 9.13 2.51
CA LEU A 98 1.78 8.11 3.55
C LEU A 98 0.34 7.81 3.98
N VAL A 99 -0.10 6.58 3.75
CA VAL A 99 -1.45 6.10 4.05
C VAL A 99 -1.50 5.46 5.43
N ALA A 100 -0.60 4.53 5.69
CA ALA A 100 -0.51 3.81 6.95
C ALA A 100 0.96 3.64 7.35
N CYS A 101 1.24 3.64 8.65
CA CYS A 101 2.57 3.35 9.19
C CYS A 101 2.46 2.65 10.54
N LEU A 102 3.21 1.54 10.69
CA LEU A 102 3.28 0.70 11.88
C LEU A 102 4.74 0.58 12.33
N CYS A 103 5.00 0.88 13.61
CA CYS A 103 6.30 0.78 14.26
C CYS A 103 6.17 0.54 15.77
N GLY A 104 7.28 0.14 16.39
CA GLY A 104 7.40 -0.01 17.84
C GLY A 104 6.46 -1.06 18.44
N ASP A 105 5.98 -0.80 19.65
CA ASP A 105 5.09 -1.71 20.39
C ASP A 105 3.63 -1.64 19.88
N PHE A 106 3.44 -2.19 18.68
CA PHE A 106 2.14 -2.21 18.00
C PHE A 106 1.18 -3.24 18.62
N GLN A 107 -0.02 -2.78 18.98
CA GLN A 107 -1.07 -3.61 19.55
C GLN A 107 -1.76 -4.43 18.46
N GLN A 108 -1.71 -5.76 18.57
CA GLN A 108 -2.28 -6.69 17.57
C GLN A 108 -3.80 -6.53 17.40
N GLU A 109 -4.48 -6.02 18.42
CA GLU A 109 -5.93 -5.77 18.44
C GLU A 109 -6.38 -4.71 17.42
N TRP A 110 -5.45 -3.89 16.91
CA TRP A 110 -5.73 -2.90 15.87
C TRP A 110 -5.70 -3.49 14.46
N LEU A 111 -5.38 -4.77 14.30
CA LEU A 111 -5.45 -5.46 13.01
C LEU A 111 -6.90 -5.83 12.65
N PRO A 112 -7.25 -5.88 11.35
CA PRO A 112 -6.38 -5.57 10.22
C PRO A 112 -6.28 -4.07 9.95
N VAL A 113 -5.08 -3.62 9.57
CA VAL A 113 -4.90 -2.25 9.03
C VAL A 113 -5.05 -2.33 7.53
N GLY A 114 -6.10 -1.70 7.01
CA GLY A 114 -6.57 -1.88 5.64
C GLY A 114 -6.48 -0.63 4.79
N LEU A 115 -6.43 -0.83 3.48
CA LEU A 115 -6.77 0.21 2.52
C LEU A 115 -7.51 -0.35 1.32
N ARG A 116 -8.26 0.53 0.65
CA ARG A 116 -8.77 0.30 -0.69
C ARG A 116 -8.39 1.46 -1.60
N SER A 117 -7.79 1.17 -2.76
CA SER A 117 -7.37 2.19 -3.70
C SER A 117 -7.68 1.86 -5.16
N TRP A 118 -7.98 2.88 -5.96
CA TRP A 118 -8.09 2.81 -7.43
C TRP A 118 -6.81 3.29 -8.13
N SER A 119 -5.74 3.45 -7.36
CA SER A 119 -4.43 3.85 -7.85
C SER A 119 -3.36 2.95 -7.28
N PRO A 120 -2.16 2.94 -7.88
CA PRO A 120 -1.08 2.11 -7.38
C PRO A 120 -0.68 2.51 -5.95
N VAL A 121 -0.40 1.49 -5.15
CA VAL A 121 0.09 1.62 -3.77
C VAL A 121 1.31 0.75 -3.56
N ARG A 122 2.17 1.14 -2.63
CA ARG A 122 3.38 0.41 -2.26
C ARG A 122 3.35 0.08 -0.77
N LEU A 123 3.47 -1.20 -0.46
CA LEU A 123 3.76 -1.69 0.88
C LEU A 123 5.29 -1.77 1.03
N ILE A 124 5.82 -0.98 1.96
CA ILE A 124 7.26 -0.87 2.18
C ILE A 124 7.58 -1.47 3.54
N TYR A 125 8.35 -2.55 3.52
CA TYR A 125 8.96 -3.18 4.68
C TYR A 125 10.37 -2.64 4.84
N TYR A 126 10.68 -2.08 6.00
CA TYR A 126 11.96 -1.46 6.27
C TYR A 126 12.55 -1.92 7.59
N VAL A 127 13.77 -2.44 7.53
CA VAL A 127 14.57 -2.83 8.70
C VAL A 127 15.80 -1.94 8.72
N SER A 128 15.96 -1.17 9.79
CA SER A 128 17.03 -0.19 9.96
C SER A 128 18.42 -0.83 9.98
N ARG A 129 18.53 -2.03 10.56
CA ARG A 129 19.76 -2.80 10.62
C ARG A 129 19.47 -4.29 10.50
N TYR A 130 19.42 -4.76 9.27
CA TYR A 130 19.32 -6.17 8.94
C TYR A 130 20.70 -6.83 9.00
N SER A 131 20.74 -8.03 9.59
CA SER A 131 21.86 -8.97 9.44
C SER A 131 21.32 -10.40 9.43
N TRP A 132 22.17 -11.38 9.13
CA TRP A 132 21.75 -12.78 9.16
C TRP A 132 21.34 -13.24 10.57
N GLU A 133 22.03 -12.73 11.60
CA GLU A 133 21.78 -13.04 13.01
C GLU A 133 20.60 -12.23 13.57
N THR A 134 20.43 -10.99 13.12
CA THR A 134 19.30 -10.11 13.46
C THR A 134 18.38 -9.95 12.27
N LYS A 135 17.59 -11.00 12.03
CA LYS A 135 16.52 -10.95 11.03
C LYS A 135 15.50 -9.88 11.42
N GLY A 136 14.90 -9.26 10.41
CA GLY A 136 13.86 -8.27 10.64
C GLY A 136 12.57 -8.86 11.23
N PHE A 137 11.54 -8.03 11.31
CA PHE A 137 10.25 -8.41 11.87
C PHE A 137 9.38 -9.22 10.90
N GLN A 138 8.41 -9.97 11.44
CA GLN A 138 7.45 -10.73 10.65
C GLN A 138 6.24 -9.87 10.31
N TYR A 139 5.72 -10.00 9.09
CA TYR A 139 4.41 -9.47 8.73
C TYR A 139 3.74 -10.35 7.68
N THR A 140 2.41 -10.24 7.60
CA THR A 140 1.60 -10.76 6.51
C THR A 140 0.62 -9.67 6.07
N ALA A 141 0.54 -9.43 4.77
CA ALA A 141 -0.49 -8.58 4.18
C ALA A 141 -1.19 -9.31 3.04
N ASP A 142 -2.52 -9.32 3.10
CA ASP A 142 -3.39 -9.88 2.08
C ASP A 142 -3.74 -8.80 1.05
N TYR A 143 -3.70 -9.16 -0.22
CA TYR A 143 -4.08 -8.26 -1.31
C TYR A 143 -5.17 -8.89 -2.18
N LYS A 144 -6.04 -8.03 -2.73
CA LYS A 144 -7.08 -8.44 -3.67
C LYS A 144 -7.35 -7.34 -4.69
N PHE A 145 -7.22 -7.67 -5.97
CA PHE A 145 -7.76 -6.86 -7.06
C PHE A 145 -9.27 -7.13 -7.18
N ILE A 146 -10.04 -6.06 -7.09
CA ILE A 146 -11.50 -6.09 -7.10
C ILE A 146 -11.94 -5.36 -8.36
N ALA A 147 -12.70 -6.03 -9.22
CA ALA A 147 -13.37 -5.36 -10.34
C ALA A 147 -14.33 -4.31 -9.77
N ASP A 148 -13.99 -3.05 -9.97
CA ASP A 148 -14.70 -1.90 -9.43
C ASP A 148 -14.42 -0.68 -10.31
N SER A 149 -15.46 -0.23 -11.01
CA SER A 149 -15.45 0.94 -11.89
C SER A 149 -15.89 2.23 -11.19
N TYR A 150 -15.81 2.28 -9.86
CA TYR A 150 -16.24 3.45 -9.11
C TYR A 150 -15.30 4.66 -9.31
N CYS A 151 -14.00 4.41 -9.49
CA CYS A 151 -12.96 5.42 -9.68
C CYS A 151 -11.79 4.80 -10.49
N GLY A 152 -10.71 5.56 -10.73
CA GLY A 152 -9.60 5.15 -11.57
C GLY A 152 -9.68 5.75 -12.97
N HIS A 153 -9.14 5.08 -13.99
CA HIS A 153 -9.17 5.59 -15.35
C HIS A 153 -10.47 5.17 -16.07
N HIS A 154 -11.23 6.15 -16.54
CA HIS A 154 -12.44 5.98 -17.33
C HIS A 154 -12.22 6.59 -18.71
N THR A 155 -12.68 5.93 -19.76
CA THR A 155 -12.69 6.49 -21.12
C THR A 155 -14.10 6.43 -21.66
N THR A 156 -14.60 7.56 -22.17
CA THR A 156 -15.90 7.61 -22.86
C THR A 156 -15.73 8.31 -24.20
N THR A 157 -16.40 7.76 -25.21
CA THR A 157 -16.49 8.30 -26.57
C THR A 157 -17.87 8.91 -26.84
N GLN A 158 -18.74 8.97 -25.83
CA GLN A 158 -20.07 9.54 -25.97
C GLN A 158 -19.99 11.07 -26.12
N HIS A 159 -20.75 11.61 -27.07
CA HIS A 159 -20.82 13.06 -27.32
C HIS A 159 -21.59 13.83 -26.24
N THR A 160 -22.40 13.14 -25.45
CA THR A 160 -23.16 13.68 -24.32
C THR A 160 -23.22 12.66 -23.20
N GLY A 161 -23.24 13.12 -21.95
CA GLY A 161 -23.28 12.26 -20.77
C GLY A 161 -23.03 13.05 -19.49
N PHE A 162 -23.08 12.36 -18.35
CA PHE A 162 -22.80 12.92 -17.03
C PHE A 162 -21.59 12.21 -16.41
N ILE A 163 -20.73 12.97 -15.75
CA ILE A 163 -19.68 12.43 -14.86
C ILE A 163 -20.21 12.61 -13.46
N GLU A 164 -20.43 11.49 -12.76
CA GLU A 164 -20.85 11.49 -11.37
C GLU A 164 -19.77 10.81 -10.53
N SER A 165 -19.39 11.44 -9.43
CA SER A 165 -18.70 10.72 -8.36
C SER A 165 -19.71 9.76 -7.75
N GLY A 166 -19.39 8.47 -7.65
CA GLY A 166 -20.25 7.56 -6.90
C GLY A 166 -20.36 7.97 -5.43
N ASN A 167 -21.15 7.23 -4.64
CA ASN A 167 -21.10 7.25 -3.17
C ASN A 167 -20.47 5.96 -2.63
N LEU A 168 -19.37 6.09 -1.88
CA LEU A 168 -18.62 4.98 -1.33
C LEU A 168 -19.20 4.77 0.04
N THR A 169 -19.94 3.67 0.19
CA THR A 169 -20.43 3.25 1.49
C THR A 169 -19.22 2.85 2.33
N GLU A 170 -18.85 3.71 3.27
CA GLU A 170 -17.92 3.34 4.33
C GLU A 170 -18.44 2.10 5.03
N THR A 171 -17.58 1.09 5.15
CA THR A 171 -17.93 -0.21 5.72
C THR A 171 -17.98 -0.17 7.26
N GLY A 172 -17.66 0.96 7.88
CA GLY A 172 -17.53 1.11 9.33
C GLY A 172 -16.32 0.37 9.92
N GLN A 173 -15.38 -0.06 9.08
CA GLN A 173 -14.18 -0.77 9.51
C GLN A 173 -13.14 0.23 10.03
N LEU A 174 -12.76 0.11 11.30
CA LEU A 174 -11.67 0.89 11.89
C LEU A 174 -10.33 0.60 11.20
N ASN A 175 -9.40 1.55 11.25
CA ASN A 175 -8.06 1.44 10.68
C ASN A 175 -8.05 1.14 9.16
N HIS A 176 -9.08 1.62 8.44
CA HIS A 176 -9.25 1.39 7.01
C HIS A 176 -9.25 2.70 6.22
N PHE A 177 -8.34 2.82 5.26
CA PHE A 177 -8.21 4.02 4.43
C PHE A 177 -8.77 3.83 3.01
N PHE A 178 -9.54 4.80 2.51
CA PHE A 178 -9.98 4.83 1.11
C PHE A 178 -9.19 5.87 0.32
N HIS A 179 -8.43 5.41 -0.69
CA HIS A 179 -7.65 6.29 -1.57
C HIS A 179 -8.22 6.31 -2.99
N GLN A 180 -8.87 7.41 -3.35
CA GLN A 180 -9.50 7.62 -4.65
C GLN A 180 -8.69 8.60 -5.51
N THR A 181 -8.35 8.20 -6.73
CA THR A 181 -7.90 9.12 -7.78
C THR A 181 -8.57 8.68 -9.07
N CYS A 182 -9.43 9.53 -9.61
CA CYS A 182 -10.23 9.21 -10.78
C CYS A 182 -9.83 10.12 -11.94
N THR A 183 -9.76 9.57 -13.14
CA THR A 183 -9.42 10.25 -14.39
C THR A 183 -10.48 9.89 -15.41
N TRP A 184 -11.10 10.89 -16.04
CA TRP A 184 -12.04 10.70 -17.13
C TRP A 184 -11.43 11.23 -18.41
N LEU A 185 -11.18 10.34 -19.37
CA LEU A 185 -10.78 10.66 -20.73
C LEU A 185 -12.03 10.76 -21.61
N LEU A 186 -12.28 11.96 -22.14
CA LEU A 186 -13.35 12.23 -23.10
C LEU A 186 -12.73 12.20 -24.50
N ASP A 187 -12.86 11.07 -25.19
CA ASP A 187 -12.29 10.88 -26.53
C ASP A 187 -13.35 11.18 -27.61
N SER A 188 -13.27 12.35 -28.24
CA SER A 188 -14.16 12.71 -29.33
C SER A 188 -13.54 12.35 -30.67
N HIS A 189 -14.15 11.41 -31.41
CA HIS A 189 -13.75 11.07 -32.78
C HIS A 189 -14.11 12.15 -33.83
N VAL A 190 -14.34 13.39 -33.41
CA VAL A 190 -14.61 14.51 -34.32
C VAL A 190 -13.30 15.23 -34.57
N GLU A 191 -12.81 15.21 -35.81
CA GLU A 191 -11.82 16.18 -36.27
C GLU A 191 -12.43 17.59 -36.17
N ARG A 192 -12.27 18.24 -35.01
CA ARG A 192 -12.65 19.65 -34.87
C ARG A 192 -11.69 20.49 -35.71
N GLN A 193 -12.10 20.80 -36.93
CA GLN A 193 -11.55 21.98 -37.61
C GLN A 193 -11.90 23.21 -36.78
N LEU A 194 -10.88 23.86 -36.22
CA LEU A 194 -10.99 25.21 -35.68
C LEU A 194 -11.13 26.16 -36.88
N THR A 195 -12.37 26.50 -37.23
CA THR A 195 -12.70 27.62 -38.13
C THR A 195 -12.90 28.90 -37.35
#